data_AF-A0A940KR43-F1
#
_entry.id   AF-A0A940KR43-F1
#
_cell.length_a   1.000
_cell.length_b   1.000
_cell.length_c   1.000
_cell.angle_alpha   90.00
_cell.angle_beta   90.00
_cell.angle_gamma   90.00
#
_symmetry.space_group_name_H-M   'P 1'
#
loop_
_entity.id
_entity.type
_entity.pdbx_description
1 polymer ?
#
loop_
_entity_poly.entity_id
_entity_poly.type
_entity_poly.pdbx_seq_one_letter_code
_entity_poly.pdbx_strand_id
1 'polypeptide(L)'
;MNQYPITGQRIRAFAASHLLLPLMACITCLPGKTQAVTGIVTDYGGFWKTSTSSVNPVKPDNSHNLLAFTWNGTQYATGANNPLLTARGESFVNSDWWSMNIFSYTGSLTDALIALGQMYDGVDNGASVPPPSNANFTDYLRDGIKGLDLGTGISNLPANNSFTFYAHSLNVARIG
;
A
#
# COMPACT_ATOMS: atom_id res chain seq x y z
N MET A 1 -15.43 58.81 69.32
CA MET A 1 -16.21 57.57 69.11
C MET A 1 -15.58 56.79 67.98
N ASN A 2 -15.13 55.55 68.27
CA ASN A 2 -15.17 54.33 67.44
C ASN A 2 -14.77 54.41 65.95
N GLN A 3 -13.91 53.58 65.34
CA GLN A 3 -13.01 52.47 65.69
C GLN A 3 -11.95 52.34 64.55
N TYR A 4 -10.82 51.71 64.87
CA TYR A 4 -9.69 51.25 64.01
C TYR A 4 -10.05 49.93 63.23
N PRO A 5 -9.21 49.21 62.42
CA PRO A 5 -7.91 49.49 61.74
C PRO A 5 -7.62 48.69 60.40
N ILE A 6 -6.33 48.61 60.00
CA ILE A 6 -5.55 47.56 59.24
C ILE A 6 -5.88 47.38 57.73
N THR A 7 -4.97 47.14 56.76
CA THR A 7 -3.66 46.46 56.66
C THR A 7 -3.04 46.78 55.29
N GLY A 8 -1.70 46.70 55.12
CA GLY A 8 -1.14 46.39 53.79
C GLY A 8 0.18 47.07 53.38
N GLN A 9 1.25 46.77 54.10
CA GLN A 9 2.60 46.43 53.60
C GLN A 9 3.19 47.16 52.35
N ARG A 10 4.02 48.17 52.66
CA ARG A 10 5.39 48.50 52.19
C ARG A 10 5.85 48.01 50.78
N ILE A 11 6.01 48.94 49.82
CA ILE A 11 7.25 49.65 49.39
C ILE A 11 8.09 48.91 48.31
N ARG A 12 7.98 49.44 47.06
CA ARG A 12 9.01 49.89 46.06
C ARG A 12 10.10 48.90 45.61
N ALA A 13 10.66 48.90 44.39
CA ALA A 13 10.45 49.51 43.07
C ALA A 13 11.52 48.89 42.12
N PHE A 14 11.35 49.12 40.80
CA PHE A 14 12.41 49.23 39.77
C PHE A 14 12.83 48.00 38.91
N ALA A 15 12.34 48.04 37.67
CA ALA A 15 12.93 47.73 36.35
C ALA A 15 13.77 46.44 36.10
N ALA A 16 13.32 45.63 35.12
CA ALA A 16 14.20 44.89 34.20
C ALA A 16 13.45 44.38 32.95
N SER A 17 13.62 45.12 31.84
CA SER A 17 13.57 44.69 30.44
C SER A 17 13.75 43.19 30.18
N HIS A 18 12.69 42.47 29.75
CA HIS A 18 12.82 41.17 29.06
C HIS A 18 11.80 41.06 27.92
N LEU A 19 12.27 41.48 26.74
CA LEU A 19 12.01 40.98 25.39
C LEU A 19 10.80 40.04 25.20
N LEU A 20 9.80 40.56 24.49
CA LEU A 20 8.73 39.84 23.84
C LEU A 20 9.36 38.87 22.80
N LEU A 21 9.42 37.57 23.09
CA LEU A 21 9.83 36.55 22.12
C LEU A 21 8.57 36.06 21.39
N PRO A 22 8.33 36.41 20.12
CA PRO A 22 7.31 35.69 19.36
C PRO A 22 7.80 34.26 19.22
N LEU A 23 7.05 33.33 19.81
CA LEU A 23 7.15 31.90 19.58
C LEU A 23 6.87 31.67 18.08
N MET A 24 7.92 31.83 17.28
CA MET A 24 7.98 31.36 15.91
C MET A 24 7.89 29.84 16.00
N ALA A 25 6.66 29.33 15.97
CA ALA A 25 6.40 27.97 15.55
C ALA A 25 6.91 27.89 14.12
N CYS A 26 8.20 27.58 13.98
CA CYS A 26 8.75 26.99 12.77
C CYS A 26 7.87 25.75 12.53
N ILE A 27 6.92 25.89 11.61
CA ILE A 27 6.24 24.77 10.98
C ILE A 27 7.37 23.99 10.34
N THR A 28 7.92 23.04 11.08
CA THR A 28 8.73 21.99 10.51
C THR A 28 7.78 21.26 9.60
N CYS A 29 7.93 21.47 8.30
CA CYS A 29 7.43 20.54 7.31
C CYS A 29 8.10 19.21 7.65
N LEU A 30 7.44 18.38 8.45
CA LEU A 30 7.85 17.00 8.68
C LEU A 30 7.93 16.41 7.28
N PRO A 31 9.10 15.92 6.82
CA PRO A 31 9.15 15.21 5.56
C PRO A 31 8.14 14.06 5.66
N GLY A 32 7.04 14.18 4.92
CA GLY A 32 6.05 13.12 4.84
C GLY A 32 6.77 11.91 4.29
N LYS A 33 7.05 10.92 5.14
CA LYS A 33 7.48 9.62 4.64
C LYS A 33 6.35 9.13 3.73
N THR A 34 6.68 8.73 2.52
CA THR A 34 5.73 7.98 1.69
C THR A 34 5.28 6.79 2.53
N GLN A 35 4.00 6.75 2.86
CA GLN A 35 3.45 5.69 3.69
C GLN A 35 3.36 4.45 2.82
N ALA A 36 4.28 3.51 3.03
CA ALA A 36 4.27 2.23 2.37
C ALA A 36 3.11 1.37 2.90
N VAL A 37 2.67 0.41 2.08
CA VAL A 37 1.82 -0.69 2.55
C VAL A 37 2.59 -1.46 3.61
N THR A 38 2.00 -1.65 4.79
CA THR A 38 2.64 -2.31 5.94
C THR A 38 2.17 -3.75 6.16
N GLY A 39 1.16 -4.20 5.42
CA GLY A 39 0.69 -5.57 5.47
C GLY A 39 -0.30 -5.88 4.36
N ILE A 40 -0.46 -7.16 4.08
CA ILE A 40 -1.35 -7.68 3.04
C ILE A 40 -2.06 -8.94 3.54
N VAL A 41 -3.25 -9.17 3.00
CA VAL A 41 -4.04 -10.38 3.19
C VAL A 41 -4.41 -10.93 1.81
N THR A 42 -4.24 -12.23 1.61
CA THR A 42 -4.48 -12.93 0.35
C THR A 42 -5.29 -14.21 0.58
N ASP A 43 -5.79 -14.82 -0.49
CA ASP A 43 -6.48 -16.12 -0.44
C ASP A 43 -5.54 -17.33 -0.57
N TYR A 44 -4.21 -17.10 -0.54
CA TYR A 44 -3.23 -18.18 -0.58
C TYR A 44 -3.46 -19.19 0.54
N GLY A 45 -3.49 -20.49 0.21
CA GLY A 45 -3.81 -21.55 1.18
C GLY A 45 -5.17 -21.40 1.86
N GLY A 46 -6.10 -20.65 1.27
CA GLY A 46 -7.44 -20.36 1.79
C GLY A 46 -7.51 -19.17 2.75
N PHE A 47 -6.39 -18.66 3.25
CA PHE A 47 -6.23 -17.36 3.91
C PHE A 47 -4.77 -17.20 4.32
N TRP A 48 -4.14 -16.13 3.86
CA TRP A 48 -2.76 -15.83 4.22
C TRP A 48 -2.61 -14.35 4.52
N LYS A 49 -1.86 -14.04 5.58
CA LYS A 49 -1.66 -12.67 6.05
C LYS A 49 -0.22 -12.49 6.48
N THR A 50 0.36 -11.35 6.12
CA THR A 50 1.69 -10.92 6.57
C THR A 50 1.70 -9.42 6.80
N SER A 51 2.55 -8.95 7.71
CA SER A 51 2.82 -7.53 7.92
C SER A 51 4.26 -7.29 8.35
N THR A 52 4.68 -6.03 8.34
CA THR A 52 5.99 -5.62 8.87
C THR A 52 6.15 -5.91 10.36
N SER A 53 5.04 -6.00 11.12
CA SER A 53 5.02 -6.33 12.55
C SER A 53 4.81 -7.82 12.83
N SER A 54 4.34 -8.59 11.85
CA SER A 54 4.05 -10.01 11.98
C SER A 54 4.25 -10.68 10.62
N VAL A 55 5.49 -11.08 10.36
CA VAL A 55 5.86 -11.71 9.10
C VAL A 55 5.43 -13.17 9.13
N ASN A 56 4.66 -13.60 8.13
CA ASN A 56 4.31 -15.00 7.97
C ASN A 56 5.54 -15.80 7.50
N PRO A 57 5.94 -16.87 8.19
CA PRO A 57 7.08 -17.68 7.77
C PRO A 57 6.83 -18.50 6.51
N VAL A 58 5.56 -18.82 6.20
CA VAL A 58 5.19 -19.54 4.98
C VAL A 58 5.07 -18.53 3.85
N LYS A 59 5.89 -18.70 2.81
CA LYS A 59 5.84 -17.83 1.62
C LYS A 59 4.87 -18.42 0.60
N PRO A 60 4.01 -17.59 -0.02
CA PRO A 60 3.18 -18.04 -1.13
C PRO A 60 4.04 -18.56 -2.28
N ASP A 61 3.69 -19.73 -2.78
CA ASP A 61 4.37 -20.40 -3.88
C ASP A 61 3.54 -20.45 -5.18
N ASN A 62 2.29 -20.00 -5.12
CA ASN A 62 1.34 -20.03 -6.22
C ASN A 62 0.63 -18.68 -6.40
N SER A 63 -0.13 -18.51 -7.48
CA SER A 63 -1.03 -17.39 -7.73
C SER A 63 -2.13 -17.29 -6.66
N HIS A 64 -2.45 -16.06 -6.27
CA HIS A 64 -3.37 -15.73 -5.19
C HIS A 64 -3.81 -14.26 -5.26
N ASN A 65 -5.10 -14.03 -5.00
CA ASN A 65 -5.70 -12.71 -5.05
C ASN A 65 -5.34 -11.90 -3.80
N LEU A 66 -4.95 -10.64 -3.99
CA LEU A 66 -4.89 -9.67 -2.90
C LEU A 66 -6.31 -9.34 -2.41
N LEU A 67 -6.60 -9.69 -1.16
CA LEU A 67 -7.90 -9.46 -0.52
C LEU A 67 -7.95 -8.14 0.24
N ALA A 68 -6.84 -7.77 0.90
CA ALA A 68 -6.72 -6.52 1.62
C ALA A 68 -5.27 -6.06 1.74
N PHE A 69 -5.08 -4.76 1.93
CA PHE A 69 -3.78 -4.18 2.25
C PHE A 69 -3.91 -3.17 3.40
N THR A 70 -2.86 -3.06 4.20
CA THR A 70 -2.80 -2.10 5.31
C THR A 70 -2.00 -0.88 4.88
N TRP A 71 -2.63 0.28 4.91
CA TRP A 71 -2.01 1.57 4.63
C TRP A 71 -2.36 2.57 5.73
N ASN A 72 -1.35 3.25 6.24
CA ASN A 72 -1.49 4.22 7.34
C ASN A 72 -2.27 3.65 8.56
N GLY A 73 -1.99 2.40 8.93
CA GLY A 73 -2.64 1.70 10.05
C GLY A 73 -4.08 1.24 9.80
N THR A 74 -4.66 1.54 8.64
CA THR A 74 -6.01 1.09 8.26
C THR A 74 -5.90 -0.02 7.23
N GLN A 75 -6.66 -1.11 7.44
CA GLN A 75 -6.76 -2.18 6.46
C GLN A 75 -7.92 -1.87 5.50
N TYR A 76 -7.63 -1.88 4.20
CA TYR A 76 -8.61 -1.67 3.14
C TYR A 76 -8.81 -2.98 2.39
N ALA A 77 -10.05 -3.44 2.31
CA ALA A 77 -10.38 -4.59 1.49
C ALA A 77 -10.40 -4.19 0.00
N THR A 78 -9.91 -5.08 -0.86
CA THR A 78 -9.91 -4.86 -2.31
C THR A 78 -11.28 -5.09 -2.95
N GLY A 79 -12.17 -5.79 -2.25
CA GLY A 79 -13.44 -6.24 -2.81
C GLY A 79 -13.34 -7.58 -3.54
N ALA A 80 -12.18 -8.23 -3.56
CA ALA A 80 -12.00 -9.55 -4.20
C ALA A 80 -12.77 -10.66 -3.46
N ASN A 81 -12.67 -10.71 -2.12
CA ASN A 81 -13.41 -11.69 -1.30
C ASN A 81 -13.62 -11.18 0.14
N ASN A 82 -14.45 -10.17 0.30
CA ASN A 82 -14.78 -9.61 1.60
C ASN A 82 -15.48 -10.60 2.56
N PRO A 83 -16.37 -11.50 2.08
CA PRO A 83 -16.94 -12.53 2.95
C PRO A 83 -15.88 -13.38 3.67
N LEU A 84 -14.78 -13.72 2.99
CA LEU A 84 -13.66 -14.46 3.61
C LEU A 84 -12.96 -13.62 4.69
N LEU A 85 -12.71 -12.33 4.44
CA LEU A 85 -12.13 -11.42 5.45
C LEU A 85 -13.03 -11.33 6.70
N THR A 86 -14.34 -11.18 6.52
CA THR A 86 -15.32 -11.16 7.62
C THR A 86 -15.35 -12.49 8.36
N ALA A 87 -15.37 -13.62 7.64
CA ALA A 87 -15.36 -14.95 8.26
C ALA A 87 -14.09 -15.23 9.08
N ARG A 88 -12.98 -14.58 8.74
CA ARG A 88 -11.70 -14.65 9.45
C ARG A 88 -11.54 -13.59 10.55
N GLY A 89 -12.55 -12.75 10.77
CA GLY A 89 -12.57 -11.75 11.83
C GLY A 89 -11.68 -10.52 11.57
N GLU A 90 -11.32 -10.25 10.31
CA GLU A 90 -10.55 -9.06 9.97
C GLU A 90 -11.41 -7.79 10.09
N SER A 91 -10.80 -6.72 10.60
CA SER A 91 -11.40 -5.38 10.63
C SER A 91 -10.83 -4.57 9.46
N PHE A 92 -11.70 -4.13 8.56
CA PHE A 92 -11.30 -3.44 7.34
C PHE A 92 -12.34 -2.41 6.91
N VAL A 93 -11.88 -1.42 6.14
CA VAL A 93 -12.73 -0.53 5.37
C VAL A 93 -13.10 -1.23 4.07
N ASN A 94 -14.40 -1.37 3.82
CA ASN A 94 -14.87 -1.91 2.56
C ASN A 94 -14.53 -0.94 1.42
N SER A 95 -13.83 -1.41 0.40
CA SER A 95 -13.42 -0.61 -0.76
C SER A 95 -13.43 -1.48 -2.02
N ASP A 96 -13.37 -0.84 -3.19
CA ASP A 96 -13.33 -1.51 -4.49
C ASP A 96 -12.08 -1.08 -5.23
N TRP A 97 -11.00 -1.86 -5.06
CA TRP A 97 -9.70 -1.58 -5.65
C TRP A 97 -9.48 -2.48 -6.84
N TRP A 98 -9.04 -1.89 -7.95
CA TRP A 98 -8.74 -2.58 -9.18
C TRP A 98 -7.32 -2.24 -9.61
N SER A 99 -6.65 -3.19 -10.26
CA SER A 99 -5.43 -2.85 -10.97
C SER A 99 -5.72 -1.97 -12.18
N MET A 100 -4.65 -1.39 -12.71
CA MET A 100 -4.73 -0.62 -13.93
C MET A 100 -5.07 -1.56 -15.09
N ASN A 101 -6.19 -1.31 -15.78
CA ASN A 101 -6.63 -2.13 -16.90
C ASN A 101 -5.78 -1.87 -18.16
N ILE A 102 -4.61 -2.51 -18.21
CA ILE A 102 -3.70 -2.53 -19.35
C ILE A 102 -4.31 -3.43 -20.43
N PHE A 103 -4.49 -2.89 -21.63
CA PHE A 103 -5.10 -3.63 -22.75
C PHE A 103 -4.13 -3.84 -23.92
N SER A 104 -3.06 -3.06 -24.00
CA SER A 104 -2.04 -3.19 -25.04
C SER A 104 -0.73 -2.60 -24.55
N TYR A 105 0.34 -2.93 -25.25
CA TYR A 105 1.66 -2.35 -25.04
C TYR A 105 2.39 -2.16 -26.36
N THR A 106 3.38 -1.28 -26.36
CA THR A 106 4.39 -1.20 -27.42
C THR A 106 5.77 -1.33 -26.79
N GLY A 107 6.63 -2.11 -27.43
CA GLY A 107 7.96 -2.43 -26.93
C GLY A 107 8.35 -3.84 -27.35
N SER A 108 9.65 -4.13 -27.32
CA SER A 108 10.13 -5.49 -27.57
C SER A 108 10.02 -6.34 -26.31
N LEU A 109 9.57 -7.60 -26.47
CA LEU A 109 9.58 -8.63 -25.43
C LEU A 109 10.79 -9.56 -25.50
N THR A 110 11.79 -9.28 -26.35
CA THR A 110 12.91 -10.21 -26.60
C THR A 110 13.59 -10.71 -25.32
N ASP A 111 13.73 -9.84 -24.32
CA ASP A 111 14.35 -10.20 -23.03
C ASP A 111 13.32 -10.38 -21.90
N ALA A 112 12.06 -10.01 -22.13
CA ALA A 112 11.04 -10.04 -21.10
C ALA A 112 10.66 -11.48 -20.74
N LEU A 113 10.54 -11.74 -19.44
CA LEU A 113 10.18 -13.05 -18.90
C LEU A 113 8.85 -12.94 -18.17
N ILE A 114 7.99 -13.94 -18.36
CA ILE A 114 6.80 -14.10 -17.55
C ILE A 114 7.23 -14.71 -16.21
N ALA A 115 6.93 -14.01 -15.12
CA ALA A 115 7.15 -14.48 -13.76
C ALA A 115 5.87 -15.13 -13.26
N LEU A 116 5.99 -16.35 -12.73
CA LEU A 116 4.90 -17.13 -12.16
C LEU A 116 5.33 -17.63 -10.77
N GLY A 117 4.35 -17.91 -9.91
CA GLY A 117 4.60 -18.67 -8.68
C GLY A 117 5.23 -20.03 -9.01
N GLN A 118 6.17 -20.48 -8.19
CA GLN A 118 6.90 -21.74 -8.42
C GLN A 118 5.99 -22.96 -8.60
N MET A 119 4.80 -22.96 -7.99
CA MET A 119 3.81 -24.05 -8.09
C MET A 119 2.65 -23.72 -9.04
N TYR A 120 2.77 -22.66 -9.87
CA TYR A 120 1.68 -22.22 -10.77
C TYR A 120 1.25 -23.29 -11.77
N ASP A 121 2.19 -24.04 -12.31
CA ASP A 121 1.99 -25.15 -13.25
C ASP A 121 2.26 -26.53 -12.63
N GLY A 122 2.49 -26.57 -11.32
CA GLY A 122 2.83 -27.77 -10.56
C GLY A 122 4.28 -28.25 -10.70
N VAL A 123 5.16 -27.49 -11.35
CA VAL A 123 6.58 -27.83 -11.51
C VAL A 123 7.42 -27.12 -10.44
N ASP A 124 7.65 -27.81 -9.32
CA ASP A 124 8.46 -27.26 -8.22
C ASP A 124 9.90 -26.97 -8.65
N ASN A 125 10.36 -25.74 -8.38
CA ASN A 125 11.73 -25.27 -8.62
C ASN A 125 12.27 -25.53 -10.04
N GLY A 126 11.39 -25.48 -11.05
CA GLY A 126 11.73 -25.77 -12.45
C GLY A 126 11.18 -24.73 -13.43
N ALA A 127 11.60 -24.85 -14.69
CA ALA A 127 11.00 -24.08 -15.78
C ALA A 127 9.65 -24.68 -16.15
N SER A 128 8.71 -23.82 -16.53
CA SER A 128 7.36 -24.26 -16.90
C SER A 128 7.32 -25.17 -18.11
N VAL A 129 6.47 -26.20 -18.03
CA VAL A 129 6.26 -27.18 -19.11
C VAL A 129 4.75 -27.37 -19.36
N PRO A 130 4.20 -26.85 -20.48
CA PRO A 130 4.86 -26.01 -21.48
C PRO A 130 5.19 -24.60 -20.96
N PRO A 131 6.11 -23.87 -21.61
CA PRO A 131 6.39 -22.48 -21.25
C PRO A 131 5.13 -21.60 -21.36
N PRO A 132 4.97 -20.60 -20.48
CA PRO A 132 3.85 -19.66 -20.58
C PRO A 132 3.92 -18.86 -21.88
N SER A 133 2.74 -18.57 -22.44
CA SER A 133 2.63 -17.93 -23.75
C SER A 133 2.83 -16.41 -23.65
N ASN A 134 3.75 -15.88 -24.45
CA ASN A 134 3.91 -14.43 -24.62
C ASN A 134 2.69 -13.76 -25.28
N ALA A 135 1.77 -14.53 -25.89
CA ALA A 135 0.53 -13.97 -26.43
C ALA A 135 -0.39 -13.37 -25.35
N ASN A 136 -0.26 -13.84 -24.10
CA ASN A 136 -1.09 -13.43 -22.97
C ASN A 136 -0.36 -12.43 -22.05
N PHE A 137 0.66 -11.73 -22.57
CA PHE A 137 1.52 -10.84 -21.78
C PHE A 137 0.75 -9.84 -20.91
N THR A 138 -0.29 -9.20 -21.47
CA THR A 138 -1.11 -8.23 -20.74
C THR A 138 -2.02 -8.87 -19.69
N ASP A 139 -2.35 -10.15 -19.84
CA ASP A 139 -3.18 -10.89 -18.88
C ASP A 139 -2.42 -11.08 -17.56
N TYR A 140 -1.14 -11.44 -17.62
CA TYR A 140 -0.28 -11.58 -16.43
C TYR A 140 -0.08 -10.27 -15.62
N LEU A 141 -0.41 -9.11 -16.19
CA LEU A 141 -0.37 -7.82 -15.48
C LEU A 141 -1.70 -7.45 -14.82
N ARG A 142 -2.76 -8.21 -15.12
CA ARG A 142 -4.14 -7.98 -14.66
C ARG A 142 -4.79 -9.28 -14.19
N ASP A 143 -4.00 -10.28 -13.81
CA ASP A 143 -4.51 -11.53 -13.28
C ASP A 143 -5.21 -11.31 -11.93
N GLY A 144 -6.13 -12.22 -11.63
CA GLY A 144 -6.93 -12.19 -10.41
C GLY A 144 -8.24 -11.44 -10.55
N ILE A 145 -9.13 -11.62 -9.57
CA ILE A 145 -10.53 -11.16 -9.57
C ILE A 145 -10.64 -9.63 -9.79
N LYS A 146 -9.66 -8.90 -9.24
CA LYS A 146 -9.56 -7.43 -9.33
C LYS A 146 -8.33 -6.97 -10.13
N GLY A 147 -7.67 -7.91 -10.80
CA GLY A 147 -6.39 -7.70 -11.46
C GLY A 147 -5.20 -7.49 -10.50
N LEU A 148 -5.37 -7.81 -9.22
CA LEU A 148 -4.41 -7.62 -8.14
C LEU A 148 -3.83 -8.96 -7.64
N ASP A 149 -3.63 -9.93 -8.53
CA ASP A 149 -2.90 -11.16 -8.21
C ASP A 149 -1.43 -10.87 -7.89
N LEU A 150 -0.84 -11.64 -6.97
CA LEU A 150 0.55 -11.47 -6.54
C LEU A 150 1.46 -12.66 -6.90
N GLY A 151 0.97 -13.63 -7.67
CA GLY A 151 1.77 -14.77 -8.13
C GLY A 151 2.01 -14.80 -9.63
N THR A 152 1.59 -13.79 -10.38
CA THR A 152 2.00 -13.59 -11.77
C THR A 152 2.58 -12.19 -11.98
N GLY A 153 3.38 -12.04 -13.03
CA GLY A 153 3.94 -10.76 -13.40
C GLY A 153 4.93 -10.85 -14.55
N ILE A 154 5.59 -9.75 -14.83
CA ILE A 154 6.59 -9.64 -15.88
C ILE A 154 7.91 -9.16 -15.27
N SER A 155 9.00 -9.78 -15.70
CA SER A 155 10.37 -9.46 -15.29
C SER A 155 11.27 -9.21 -16.50
N ASN A 156 12.45 -8.66 -16.25
CA ASN A 156 13.51 -8.45 -17.24
C ASN A 156 13.09 -7.62 -18.46
N LEU A 157 12.30 -6.56 -18.23
CA LEU A 157 12.00 -5.58 -19.28
C LEU A 157 13.30 -4.93 -19.79
N PRO A 158 13.48 -4.76 -21.11
CA PRO A 158 14.73 -4.27 -21.69
C PRO A 158 15.03 -2.82 -21.27
N ALA A 159 16.24 -2.58 -20.76
CA ALA A 159 16.65 -1.27 -20.22
C ALA A 159 16.73 -0.15 -21.28
N ASN A 160 16.96 -0.50 -22.54
CA ASN A 160 17.25 0.45 -23.63
C ASN A 160 16.06 0.68 -24.58
N ASN A 161 14.90 0.08 -24.33
CA ASN A 161 13.70 0.28 -25.13
C ASN A 161 12.61 0.93 -24.29
N SER A 162 11.94 1.95 -24.86
CA SER A 162 10.74 2.51 -24.25
C SER A 162 9.62 1.47 -24.31
N PHE A 163 9.27 0.92 -23.14
CA PHE A 163 8.09 0.08 -22.99
C PHE A 163 6.91 0.98 -22.61
N THR A 164 5.86 1.00 -23.43
CA THR A 164 4.66 1.81 -23.17
C THR A 164 3.48 0.90 -22.96
N PHE A 165 2.75 1.11 -21.87
CA PHE A 165 1.51 0.42 -21.57
C PHE A 165 0.32 1.33 -21.88
N TYR A 166 -0.65 0.80 -22.61
CA TYR A 166 -1.92 1.47 -22.86
C TYR A 166 -2.96 0.94 -21.88
N ALA A 167 -3.51 1.84 -21.08
CA ALA A 167 -4.59 1.56 -20.16
C ALA A 167 -5.87 2.28 -20.60
N HIS A 168 -7.03 1.71 -20.27
CA HIS A 168 -8.30 2.40 -20.51
C HIS A 168 -8.37 3.73 -19.74
N SER A 169 -9.11 4.69 -20.27
CA SER A 169 -9.30 6.01 -19.65
C SER A 169 -9.74 5.87 -18.20
N LEU A 170 -8.99 6.53 -17.29
CA LEU A 170 -9.40 6.62 -15.90
C LEU A 170 -10.57 7.60 -15.79
N ASN A 171 -11.65 7.18 -15.17
CA ASN A 171 -12.71 8.11 -14.80
C ASN A 171 -12.21 8.95 -13.62
N VAL A 172 -11.67 10.13 -13.91
CA VAL A 172 -11.13 11.06 -12.90
C VAL A 172 -12.14 11.46 -11.82
N ALA A 173 -13.45 11.38 -12.10
CA ALA A 173 -14.49 11.64 -11.09
C ALA A 173 -14.63 10.51 -10.05
N ARG A 174 -13.90 9.39 -10.22
CA ARG A 174 -13.86 8.25 -9.29
C ARG A 174 -12.48 8.00 -8.69
N ILE A 175 -11.52 8.88 -8.97
CA ILE A 175 -10.24 8.88 -8.28
C ILE A 175 -10.43 9.81 -7.07
N GLY A 176 -10.40 9.23 -5.88
CA GLY A 176 -10.67 9.93 -4.61
C GLY A 176 -9.67 11.03 -4.30
#